data_AF-A0A9E2VCY6-F1
#
_entry.id   AF-A0A9E2VCY6-F1
#
_cell.length_a   1.000
_cell.length_b   1.000
_cell.length_c   1.000
_cell.angle_alpha   90.00
_cell.angle_beta   90.00
_cell.angle_gamma   90.00
#
_symmetry.space_group_name_H-M   'P 1'
#
loop_
_entity.id
_entity.type
_entity.pdbx_description
1 polymer ?
#
loop_
_entity_poly.entity_id
_entity_poly.type
_entity_poly.pdbx_seq_one_letter_code
_entity_poly.pdbx_strand_id
1 'polypeptide(L)'
;MLKSIKHLIRLSSKYNIPAEDLLLLDLNLSGIKLNLQSGRVRFELKSTSKDIFSLAHSRNIFNFYLAVPTVEQSPYSFRNGNLFFDKHLIGKALGVTEDFCDSSYPRRGGTVLNINPNSRTSCRGCKFCYTAFQVSRDKERMLSDDKLRPFLKNWIKKFDVVDLSHLIQIAIVTGCFPNEKMVIEFFKMAKNVLSEFSF
;
A
#
# COMPACT_ATOMS: atom_id res chain seq x y z
N MET A 1 12.04 -4.26 19.12
CA MET A 1 12.13 -5.09 17.90
C MET A 1 12.50 -6.52 18.28
N LEU A 2 12.09 -7.48 17.46
CA LEU A 2 12.37 -8.91 17.66
C LEU A 2 13.87 -9.16 17.59
N LYS A 3 14.32 -10.20 18.30
CA LYS A 3 15.75 -10.56 18.40
C LYS A 3 16.07 -11.93 17.79
N SER A 4 15.05 -12.79 17.65
CA SER A 4 15.15 -14.14 17.11
C SER A 4 13.75 -14.77 17.02
N ILE A 5 13.63 -15.91 16.34
CA ILE A 5 12.38 -16.69 16.32
C ILE A 5 12.01 -17.18 17.73
N LYS A 6 12.99 -17.58 18.55
CA LYS A 6 12.73 -17.94 19.96
C LYS A 6 12.15 -16.76 20.74
N HIS A 7 12.65 -15.54 20.48
CA HIS A 7 12.09 -14.33 21.09
C HIS A 7 10.66 -14.09 20.63
N LEU A 8 10.37 -14.26 19.34
CA LEU A 8 9.03 -14.15 18.76
C LEU A 8 8.04 -15.10 19.43
N ILE A 9 8.35 -16.40 19.49
CA ILE A 9 7.46 -17.40 20.09
C ILE A 9 7.21 -17.08 21.57
N ARG A 10 8.25 -16.71 22.33
CA ARG A 10 8.09 -16.30 23.73
C ARG A 10 7.14 -15.10 23.89
N LEU A 11 7.24 -14.09 23.01
CA LEU A 11 6.36 -12.92 23.05
C LEU A 11 4.93 -13.28 22.64
N SER A 12 4.78 -14.12 21.61
CA SER A 12 3.48 -14.64 21.17
C SER A 12 2.73 -15.31 22.32
N SER A 13 3.40 -16.23 23.04
CA SER A 13 2.80 -16.87 24.22
C SER A 13 2.55 -15.89 25.36
N LYS A 14 3.52 -15.01 25.67
CA LYS A 14 3.41 -14.06 26.80
C LYS A 14 2.22 -13.10 26.64
N TYR A 15 2.00 -12.60 25.42
CA TYR A 15 0.97 -11.59 25.14
C TYR A 15 -0.31 -12.18 24.54
N ASN A 16 -0.35 -13.49 24.29
CA ASN A 16 -1.44 -14.17 23.60
C ASN A 16 -1.78 -13.52 22.24
N ILE A 17 -0.75 -13.21 21.46
CA ILE A 17 -0.86 -12.63 20.11
C ILE A 17 -0.27 -13.64 19.12
N PRO A 18 -0.91 -13.90 17.97
CA PRO A 18 -0.36 -14.77 16.93
C PRO A 18 1.07 -14.39 16.53
N ALA A 19 1.91 -15.39 16.27
CA ALA A 19 3.31 -15.16 15.91
C ALA A 19 3.43 -14.43 14.58
N GLU A 20 2.53 -14.70 13.63
CA GLU A 20 2.47 -13.99 12.35
C GLU A 20 2.25 -12.49 12.53
N ASP A 21 1.35 -12.07 13.42
CA ASP A 21 1.03 -10.66 13.63
C ASP A 21 2.24 -9.92 14.23
N LEU A 22 2.89 -10.52 15.23
CA LEU A 22 4.09 -9.95 15.84
C LEU A 22 5.25 -9.85 14.85
N LEU A 23 5.44 -10.85 13.99
CA LEU A 23 6.47 -10.81 12.95
C LEU A 23 6.17 -9.73 11.92
N LEU A 24 4.93 -9.64 11.43
CA LEU A 24 4.53 -8.65 10.43
C LEU A 24 4.60 -7.21 10.97
N LEU A 25 4.24 -7.01 12.24
CA LEU A 25 4.43 -5.73 12.93
C LEU A 25 5.91 -5.35 13.02
N ASP A 26 6.75 -6.29 13.45
CA ASP A 26 8.19 -6.05 13.57
C ASP A 26 8.88 -5.83 12.23
N LEU A 27 8.46 -6.55 11.18
CA LEU A 27 8.91 -6.34 9.80
C LEU A 27 8.53 -4.93 9.31
N ASN A 28 7.31 -4.47 9.57
CA ASN A 28 6.90 -3.11 9.19
C ASN A 28 7.72 -2.03 9.89
N LEU A 29 8.07 -2.24 11.16
CA LEU A 29 8.87 -1.29 11.96
C LEU A 29 10.36 -1.33 11.66
N SER A 30 10.91 -2.52 11.46
CA SER A 30 12.34 -2.75 11.20
C SER A 30 12.70 -2.52 9.74
N GLY A 31 11.72 -2.54 8.85
CA GLY A 31 11.93 -2.49 7.41
C GLY A 31 12.65 -3.71 6.88
N ILE A 32 13.21 -3.60 5.67
CA ILE A 32 13.99 -4.66 5.03
C ILE A 32 15.34 -4.15 4.55
N LYS A 33 16.38 -4.96 4.73
CA LYS A 33 17.70 -4.69 4.21
C LYS A 33 17.69 -4.93 2.72
N LEU A 34 17.95 -3.87 1.96
CA LEU A 34 17.98 -3.89 0.51
C LEU A 34 19.06 -2.94 0.02
N ASN A 35 19.93 -3.43 -0.87
CA ASN A 35 20.99 -2.64 -1.48
C ASN A 35 20.47 -1.85 -2.70
N LEU A 36 19.30 -1.22 -2.59
CA LEU A 36 18.69 -0.39 -3.63
C LEU A 36 18.35 0.98 -3.03
N GLN A 37 18.42 2.04 -3.85
CA GLN A 37 18.08 3.43 -3.46
C GLN A 37 16.56 3.67 -3.34
N SER A 38 15.78 2.65 -2.99
CA SER A 38 14.34 2.81 -2.79
C SER A 38 14.08 3.02 -1.31
N GLY A 39 13.30 4.03 -0.91
CA GLY A 39 12.94 4.27 0.50
C GLY A 39 11.91 3.28 1.06
N ARG A 40 11.13 2.64 0.17
CA ARG A 40 10.08 1.70 0.53
C ARG A 40 9.84 0.73 -0.62
N VAL A 41 9.68 -0.55 -0.30
CA VAL A 41 9.39 -1.60 -1.28
C VAL A 41 8.07 -2.28 -1.00
N ARG A 42 7.45 -2.78 -2.06
CA ARG A 42 6.28 -3.65 -2.00
C ARG A 42 6.56 -4.98 -2.68
N PHE A 43 5.93 -6.03 -2.16
CA PHE A 43 6.09 -7.39 -2.65
C PHE A 43 4.93 -8.26 -2.17
N GLU A 44 4.71 -9.36 -2.86
CA GLU A 44 3.87 -10.45 -2.36
C GLU A 44 4.75 -11.43 -1.59
N LEU A 45 4.35 -11.76 -0.36
CA LEU A 45 4.93 -12.82 0.45
C LEU A 45 4.03 -14.05 0.37
N LYS A 46 4.54 -15.12 -0.25
CA LYS A 46 3.97 -16.45 -0.11
C LYS A 46 4.61 -17.13 1.09
N SER A 47 3.90 -17.17 2.22
CA SER A 47 4.43 -17.72 3.47
C SER A 47 4.59 -19.23 3.40
N THR A 48 5.72 -19.74 3.91
CA THR A 48 6.03 -21.18 3.93
C THR A 48 6.27 -21.71 5.34
N SER A 49 6.51 -20.84 6.31
CA SER A 49 6.74 -21.22 7.70
C SER A 49 5.41 -21.49 8.43
N LYS A 50 5.07 -22.77 8.59
CA LYS A 50 3.84 -23.20 9.29
C LYS A 50 3.83 -22.78 10.76
N ASP A 51 4.98 -22.79 11.42
CA ASP A 51 5.09 -22.46 12.84
C ASP A 51 4.85 -20.96 13.11
N ILE A 52 5.22 -20.11 12.14
CA ILE A 52 5.03 -18.67 12.25
C ILE A 52 3.63 -18.26 11.78
N PHE A 53 3.13 -18.84 10.69
CA PHE A 53 1.86 -18.46 10.06
C PHE A 53 0.73 -19.46 10.34
N SER A 54 0.74 -20.06 11.53
CA SER A 54 -0.17 -21.16 11.87
C SER A 54 -1.65 -20.76 11.78
N LEU A 55 -2.03 -19.56 12.26
CA LEU A 55 -3.41 -19.09 12.21
C LEU A 55 -3.81 -18.77 10.77
N ALA A 56 -2.96 -18.07 10.01
CA ALA A 56 -3.23 -17.78 8.60
C ALA A 56 -3.40 -19.06 7.76
N HIS A 57 -2.48 -20.03 7.92
CA HIS A 57 -2.52 -21.31 7.21
C HIS A 57 -3.75 -22.14 7.60
N SER A 58 -4.19 -22.11 8.87
CA SER A 58 -5.43 -22.77 9.31
C SER A 58 -6.69 -22.24 8.59
N ARG A 59 -6.61 -21.03 8.02
CA ARG A 59 -7.67 -20.36 7.27
C ARG A 59 -7.45 -20.40 5.75
N ASN A 60 -6.50 -21.20 5.27
CA ASN A 60 -6.08 -21.27 3.87
C ASN A 60 -5.55 -19.93 3.30
N ILE A 61 -4.93 -19.10 4.15
CA ILE A 61 -4.33 -17.83 3.75
C ILE A 61 -2.81 -18.00 3.69
N PHE A 62 -2.26 -17.94 2.47
CA PHE A 62 -0.82 -18.14 2.23
C PHE A 62 -0.10 -16.93 1.63
N ASN A 63 -0.84 -15.99 1.03
CA ASN A 63 -0.28 -14.85 0.31
C ASN A 63 -0.60 -13.55 1.04
N PHE A 64 0.42 -12.71 1.19
CA PHE A 64 0.33 -11.41 1.85
C PHE A 64 0.92 -10.35 0.94
N TYR A 65 0.23 -9.21 0.80
CA TYR A 65 0.77 -8.06 0.08
C TYR A 65 1.35 -7.07 1.09
N LEU A 66 2.67 -6.91 1.06
CA LEU A 66 3.41 -6.13 2.03
C LEU A 66 4.05 -4.92 1.37
N ALA A 67 4.10 -3.81 2.11
CA ALA A 67 4.79 -2.59 1.70
C ALA A 67 5.55 -2.01 2.91
N VAL A 68 6.88 -2.16 2.91
CA VAL A 68 7.75 -1.96 4.08
C VAL A 68 8.91 -1.02 3.74
N PRO A 69 9.40 -0.21 4.70
CA PRO A 69 10.54 0.67 4.46
C PRO A 69 11.81 -0.15 4.19
N THR A 70 12.76 0.45 3.49
CA THR A 70 14.11 -0.11 3.38
C THR A 70 14.98 0.45 4.49
N VAL A 71 15.71 -0.43 5.16
CA VAL A 71 16.56 -0.07 6.31
C VAL A 71 17.81 -0.92 6.26
N GLU A 72 18.98 -0.28 6.15
CA GLU A 72 20.27 -0.96 5.96
C GLU A 72 20.61 -1.94 7.09
N GLN A 73 20.23 -1.61 8.32
CA GLN A 73 20.46 -2.43 9.52
C GLN A 73 19.29 -3.38 9.85
N SER A 74 18.33 -3.54 8.96
CA SER A 74 17.21 -4.45 9.21
C SER A 74 17.68 -5.91 9.37
N PRO A 75 17.11 -6.68 10.32
CA PRO A 75 17.32 -8.11 10.41
C PRO A 75 16.60 -8.88 9.30
N TYR A 76 15.71 -8.23 8.54
CA TYR A 76 15.02 -8.82 7.41
C TYR A 76 15.81 -8.59 6.13
N SER A 77 15.91 -9.60 5.26
CA SER A 77 16.60 -9.47 3.98
C SER A 77 16.00 -10.36 2.91
N PHE A 78 16.13 -9.96 1.65
CA PHE A 78 15.83 -10.83 0.51
C PHE A 78 17.07 -11.60 0.07
N ARG A 79 16.92 -12.90 -0.17
CA ARG A 79 17.96 -13.75 -0.78
C ARG A 79 17.31 -14.74 -1.74
N ASN A 80 17.74 -14.74 -3.00
CA ASN A 80 17.25 -15.65 -4.04
C ASN A 80 15.72 -15.73 -4.13
N GLY A 81 15.04 -14.57 -4.09
CA GLY A 81 13.57 -14.50 -4.15
C GLY A 81 12.85 -14.95 -2.88
N ASN A 82 13.55 -15.06 -1.75
CA ASN A 82 12.96 -15.43 -0.46
C ASN A 82 13.17 -14.32 0.56
N LEU A 83 12.20 -14.15 1.46
CA LEU A 83 12.29 -13.30 2.63
C LEU A 83 12.86 -14.09 3.80
N PHE A 84 13.89 -13.53 4.43
CA PHE A 84 14.51 -14.07 5.64
C PHE A 84 14.39 -13.08 6.80
N PHE A 85 14.27 -13.62 8.01
CA PHE A 85 14.55 -12.95 9.27
C PHE A 85 15.83 -13.56 9.86
N ASP A 86 16.93 -12.80 9.85
CA ASP A 86 18.31 -13.26 10.03
C ASP A 86 18.70 -14.40 9.07
N LYS A 87 18.53 -15.64 9.53
CA LYS A 87 18.84 -16.89 8.82
C LYS A 87 17.59 -17.76 8.62
N HIS A 88 16.44 -17.34 9.16
CA HIS A 88 15.20 -18.11 9.11
C HIS A 88 14.39 -17.73 7.88
N LEU A 89 14.04 -18.72 7.06
CA LEU A 89 13.18 -18.54 5.92
C LEU A 89 11.74 -18.25 6.38
N ILE A 90 11.21 -17.11 5.96
CA ILE A 90 9.82 -16.71 6.24
C ILE A 90 8.89 -17.16 5.11
N GLY A 91 9.33 -16.96 3.87
CA GLY A 91 8.58 -17.33 2.68
C GLY A 91 9.20 -16.81 1.39
N LYS A 92 8.51 -17.05 0.28
CA LYS A 92 8.93 -16.56 -1.04
C LYS A 92 8.45 -15.13 -1.23
N ALA A 93 9.37 -14.24 -1.61
CA ALA A 93 9.08 -12.85 -1.94
C ALA A 93 8.99 -12.70 -3.47
N LEU A 94 7.81 -12.31 -3.95
CA LEU A 94 7.48 -12.19 -5.36
C LEU A 94 7.27 -10.73 -5.73
N GLY A 95 7.74 -10.33 -6.92
CA GLY A 95 7.46 -9.01 -7.48
C GLY A 95 7.97 -7.85 -6.62
N VAL A 96 9.16 -8.01 -6.01
CA VAL A 96 9.78 -6.93 -5.22
C VAL A 96 10.00 -5.72 -6.12
N THR A 97 9.31 -4.64 -5.81
CA THR A 97 9.34 -3.39 -6.58
C THR A 97 9.35 -2.20 -5.63
N GLU A 98 9.82 -1.06 -6.13
CA GLU A 98 9.68 0.20 -5.43
C GLU A 98 8.20 0.55 -5.23
N ASP A 99 7.89 1.07 -4.04
CA ASP A 99 6.55 1.52 -3.68
C ASP A 99 6.35 2.99 -4.08
N PHE A 100 5.50 3.20 -5.07
CA PHE A 100 5.16 4.52 -5.59
C PHE A 100 3.78 4.96 -5.10
N CYS A 101 3.61 6.28 -4.98
CA CYS A 101 2.28 6.87 -4.93
C CYS A 101 1.89 7.49 -6.28
N ASP A 102 0.80 7.01 -6.87
CA ASP A 102 0.21 7.54 -8.08
C ASP A 102 -1.04 8.38 -7.77
N SER A 103 -1.34 9.40 -8.58
CA SER A 103 -2.58 10.19 -8.44
C SER A 103 -3.83 9.34 -8.67
N SER A 104 -3.71 8.27 -9.45
CA SER A 104 -4.79 7.33 -9.71
C SER A 104 -4.29 5.97 -10.18
N TYR A 105 -5.14 4.96 -10.06
CA TYR A 105 -4.90 3.64 -10.62
C TYR A 105 -6.22 2.86 -10.78
N PRO A 106 -6.34 1.99 -11.79
CA PRO A 106 -7.49 1.12 -11.93
C PRO A 106 -7.43 -0.04 -10.92
N ARG A 107 -8.60 -0.54 -10.52
CA ARG A 107 -8.79 -1.79 -9.79
C ARG A 107 -9.84 -2.65 -10.49
N ARG A 108 -9.93 -3.92 -10.07
CA ARG A 108 -10.96 -4.87 -10.50
C ARG A 108 -11.05 -4.99 -12.04
N GLY A 109 -9.90 -5.19 -12.68
CA GLY A 109 -9.83 -5.31 -14.14
C GLY A 109 -10.21 -4.04 -14.91
N GLY A 110 -10.16 -2.86 -14.27
CA GLY A 110 -10.47 -1.59 -14.91
C GLY A 110 -11.86 -1.04 -14.60
N THR A 111 -12.74 -1.79 -13.92
CA THR A 111 -14.11 -1.31 -13.61
C THR A 111 -14.18 -0.40 -12.39
N VAL A 112 -13.05 -0.15 -11.70
CA VAL A 112 -12.97 0.74 -10.54
C VAL A 112 -11.81 1.70 -10.76
N LEU A 113 -12.06 2.99 -10.59
CA LEU A 113 -11.02 4.02 -10.61
C LEU A 113 -10.73 4.51 -9.20
N ASN A 114 -9.50 4.30 -8.72
CA ASN A 114 -9.04 4.89 -7.48
C ASN A 114 -8.38 6.24 -7.78
N ILE A 115 -8.77 7.31 -7.08
CA ILE A 115 -8.12 8.63 -7.17
C ILE A 115 -7.62 9.13 -5.81
N ASN A 116 -6.47 9.80 -5.83
CA ASN A 116 -5.82 10.45 -4.69
C ASN A 116 -5.84 11.97 -4.89
N PRO A 117 -6.99 12.64 -4.70
CA PRO A 117 -7.19 14.03 -5.14
C PRO A 117 -6.31 15.02 -4.38
N ASN A 118 -5.98 14.76 -3.13
CA ASN A 118 -5.19 15.69 -2.32
C ASN A 118 -3.68 15.41 -2.35
N SER A 119 -3.20 14.61 -3.31
CA SER A 119 -1.81 14.14 -3.42
C SER A 119 -1.26 13.54 -2.13
N ARG A 120 -0.95 12.25 -2.16
CA ARG A 120 -0.40 11.54 -1.02
C ARG A 120 1.00 12.04 -0.62
N THR A 121 1.73 12.77 -1.49
CA THR A 121 2.92 13.52 -1.03
C THR A 121 2.62 14.53 0.07
N SER A 122 1.40 15.03 0.12
CA SER A 122 0.97 15.95 1.17
C SER A 122 0.75 15.21 2.50
N CYS A 123 0.75 13.87 2.49
CA CYS A 123 0.71 13.06 3.68
C CYS A 123 2.04 13.18 4.42
N ARG A 124 2.02 13.83 5.58
CA ARG A 124 3.18 13.87 6.48
C ARG A 124 3.45 12.53 7.18
N GLY A 125 2.69 11.50 6.84
CA GLY A 125 2.81 10.13 7.32
C GLY A 125 2.34 9.96 8.77
N CYS A 126 1.69 8.84 9.06
CA CYS A 126 1.64 8.33 10.42
C CYS A 126 2.99 7.66 10.74
N LYS A 127 3.46 7.73 12.00
CA LYS A 127 4.74 7.11 12.43
C LYS A 127 4.88 5.65 11.99
N PHE A 128 3.78 4.91 11.88
CA PHE A 128 3.75 3.48 11.53
C PHE A 128 3.52 3.20 10.03
N CYS A 129 3.09 4.19 9.25
CA CYS A 129 2.59 3.99 7.88
C CYS A 129 3.69 4.15 6.82
N TYR A 130 4.78 4.84 7.15
CA TYR A 130 5.93 5.08 6.27
C TYR A 130 5.58 5.64 4.87
N THR A 131 4.42 6.27 4.69
CA THR A 131 3.99 6.92 3.44
C THR A 131 4.98 7.99 2.96
N ALA A 132 5.66 8.66 3.90
CA ALA A 132 6.70 9.65 3.59
C ALA A 132 7.91 9.07 2.84
N PHE A 133 8.09 7.74 2.86
CA PHE A 133 9.17 7.04 2.16
C PHE A 133 8.76 6.56 0.76
N GLN A 134 7.51 6.78 0.33
CA GLN A 134 7.06 6.45 -1.02
C GLN A 134 7.64 7.44 -2.03
N VAL A 135 7.98 6.93 -3.22
CA VAL A 135 8.35 7.80 -4.34
C VAL A 135 7.09 8.43 -4.93
N SER A 136 7.05 9.76 -4.96
CA SER A 136 5.93 10.51 -5.52
C SER A 136 5.89 10.46 -7.03
N ARG A 137 4.72 10.10 -7.56
CA ARG A 137 4.33 10.36 -8.95
C ARG A 137 3.04 11.19 -9.05
N ASP A 138 2.54 11.67 -7.92
CA ASP A 138 1.28 12.39 -7.75
C ASP A 138 1.48 13.91 -7.58
N LYS A 139 2.21 14.50 -8.52
CA LYS A 139 2.74 15.87 -8.40
C LYS A 139 1.67 16.98 -8.32
N GLU A 140 0.45 16.73 -8.78
CA GLU A 140 -0.62 17.72 -8.83
C GLU A 140 -1.85 17.27 -8.05
N ARG A 141 -2.41 18.19 -7.24
CA ARG A 141 -3.67 18.00 -6.53
C ARG A 141 -4.84 18.24 -7.48
N MET A 142 -5.87 17.41 -7.34
CA MET A 142 -7.10 17.42 -8.13
C MET A 142 -8.28 17.90 -7.27
N LEU A 143 -8.09 18.97 -6.50
CA LEU A 143 -9.07 19.44 -5.49
C LEU A 143 -10.14 20.40 -6.04
N SER A 144 -9.99 20.83 -7.29
CA SER A 144 -10.87 21.76 -7.97
C SER A 144 -11.33 21.18 -9.32
N ASP A 145 -12.40 21.73 -9.87
CA ASP A 145 -12.99 21.29 -11.13
C ASP A 145 -12.05 21.51 -12.33
N ASP A 146 -11.33 22.63 -12.36
CA ASP A 146 -10.29 22.96 -13.35
C ASP A 146 -9.09 22.00 -13.33
N LYS A 147 -8.96 21.18 -12.27
CA LYS A 147 -7.92 20.13 -12.15
C LYS A 147 -8.46 18.73 -12.35
N LEU A 148 -9.61 18.42 -11.75
CA LEU A 148 -10.23 17.09 -11.86
C LEU A 148 -10.69 16.81 -13.30
N ARG A 149 -11.26 17.81 -13.98
CA ARG A 149 -11.79 17.62 -15.34
C ARG A 149 -10.68 17.32 -16.37
N PRO A 150 -9.57 18.07 -16.45
CA PRO A 150 -8.47 17.70 -17.32
C PRO A 150 -7.86 16.35 -16.96
N PHE A 151 -7.77 16.01 -15.67
CA PHE A 151 -7.32 14.70 -15.24
C PHE A 151 -8.19 13.58 -15.81
N LEU A 152 -9.52 13.67 -15.70
CA LEU A 152 -10.44 12.66 -16.23
C LEU A 152 -10.37 12.56 -17.76
N LYS A 153 -10.28 13.68 -18.48
CA LYS A 153 -10.07 13.68 -19.94
C LYS A 153 -8.78 12.95 -20.32
N ASN A 154 -7.69 13.22 -19.62
CA ASN A 154 -6.41 12.57 -19.85
C ASN A 154 -6.46 11.08 -19.50
N TRP A 155 -7.19 10.71 -18.43
CA TRP A 155 -7.37 9.32 -18.04
C TRP A 155 -8.15 8.54 -19.10
N ILE A 156 -9.29 9.07 -19.56
CA ILE A 156 -10.12 8.48 -20.62
C ILE A 156 -9.27 8.24 -21.88
N LYS A 157 -8.51 9.25 -22.32
CA LYS A 157 -7.60 9.13 -23.45
C LYS A 157 -6.50 8.10 -23.23
N LYS A 158 -5.92 8.05 -22.03
CA LYS A 158 -4.82 7.12 -21.70
C LYS A 158 -5.28 5.66 -21.70
N PHE A 159 -6.51 5.41 -21.25
CA PHE A 159 -7.09 4.06 -21.15
C PHE A 159 -7.95 3.66 -22.36
N ASP A 160 -8.02 4.53 -23.38
CA ASP A 160 -8.74 4.31 -24.64
C ASP A 160 -10.22 3.90 -24.42
N VAL A 161 -10.90 4.65 -23.55
CA VAL A 161 -12.33 4.48 -23.28
C VAL A 161 -13.11 5.69 -23.79
N VAL A 162 -14.41 5.54 -24.03
CA VAL A 162 -15.27 6.64 -24.51
C VAL A 162 -15.61 7.60 -23.38
N ASP A 163 -16.03 7.05 -22.24
CA ASP A 163 -16.41 7.78 -21.03
C ASP A 163 -16.23 6.88 -19.79
N LEU A 164 -16.78 7.29 -18.64
CA LEU A 164 -16.66 6.58 -17.38
C LEU A 164 -17.83 5.63 -17.08
N SER A 165 -18.77 5.43 -18.00
CA SER A 165 -19.96 4.57 -17.79
C SER A 165 -19.64 3.10 -17.53
N HIS A 166 -18.47 2.65 -17.96
CA HIS A 166 -17.95 1.30 -17.69
C HIS A 166 -17.46 1.13 -16.23
N LEU A 167 -17.27 2.22 -15.49
CA LEU A 167 -16.86 2.17 -14.09
C LEU A 167 -18.08 1.90 -13.21
N ILE A 168 -17.97 0.91 -12.33
CA ILE A 168 -18.98 0.65 -11.30
C ILE A 168 -18.76 1.47 -10.03
N GLN A 169 -17.55 2.02 -9.87
CA GLN A 169 -17.15 2.75 -8.68
C GLN A 169 -15.95 3.67 -8.97
N ILE A 170 -16.00 4.86 -8.39
CA ILE A 170 -14.82 5.71 -8.20
C ILE A 170 -14.50 5.77 -6.71
N ALA A 171 -13.34 5.22 -6.33
CA ALA A 171 -12.86 5.19 -4.96
C ALA A 171 -11.96 6.40 -4.68
N ILE A 172 -12.42 7.30 -3.81
CA ILE A 172 -11.72 8.53 -3.50
C ILE A 172 -10.96 8.38 -2.18
N VAL A 173 -9.65 8.65 -2.19
CA VAL A 173 -8.86 8.75 -0.95
C VAL A 173 -9.10 10.10 -0.29
N THR A 174 -9.66 10.06 0.92
CA THR A 174 -9.99 11.24 1.74
C THR A 174 -8.87 11.64 2.70
N GLY A 175 -7.76 10.91 2.71
CA GLY A 175 -6.58 11.28 3.47
C GLY A 175 -6.02 12.65 3.04
N CYS A 176 -5.37 13.34 3.98
CA CYS A 176 -4.76 14.67 3.80
C CYS A 176 -5.72 15.85 3.69
N PHE A 177 -7.04 15.64 3.56
CA PHE A 177 -7.99 16.72 3.77
C PHE A 177 -7.88 17.21 5.22
N PRO A 178 -7.89 18.53 5.47
CA PRO A 178 -7.65 19.06 6.80
C PRO A 178 -8.84 18.86 7.75
N ASN A 179 -10.05 18.69 7.20
CA ASN A 179 -11.27 18.44 7.96
C ASN A 179 -12.37 17.82 7.07
N GLU A 180 -13.42 17.32 7.72
CA GLU A 180 -14.58 16.70 7.08
C GLU A 180 -15.31 17.63 6.12
N LYS A 181 -15.48 18.91 6.48
CA LYS A 181 -16.18 19.90 5.65
C LYS A 181 -15.56 19.97 4.25
N MET A 182 -14.24 20.02 4.15
CA MET A 182 -13.55 20.05 2.87
C MET A 182 -13.68 18.75 2.06
N VAL A 183 -13.83 17.60 2.72
CA VAL A 183 -14.12 16.33 2.04
C VAL A 183 -15.51 16.38 1.40
N ILE A 184 -16.51 16.87 2.14
CA ILE A 184 -17.88 16.98 1.63
C ILE A 184 -17.97 17.99 0.48
N GLU A 185 -17.30 19.14 0.59
CA GLU A 185 -17.21 20.12 -0.50
C GLU A 185 -16.58 19.50 -1.75
N PHE A 186 -15.49 18.75 -1.58
CA PHE A 186 -14.87 18.02 -2.68
C PHE A 186 -15.81 16.99 -3.30
N PHE A 187 -16.53 16.20 -2.52
CA PHE A 187 -17.47 15.21 -3.06
C PHE A 187 -18.61 15.84 -3.85
N LYS A 188 -19.14 16.98 -3.41
CA LYS A 188 -20.16 17.73 -4.15
C LYS A 188 -19.62 18.20 -5.50
N MET A 189 -18.43 18.81 -5.50
CA MET A 189 -17.76 19.24 -6.73
C MET A 189 -17.45 18.06 -7.65
N ALA A 190 -16.85 16.99 -7.12
CA ALA A 190 -16.51 15.80 -7.87
C ALA A 190 -17.73 15.14 -8.50
N LYS A 191 -18.86 15.06 -7.78
CA LYS A 191 -20.12 14.54 -8.33
C LYS A 191 -20.56 15.33 -9.56
N ASN A 192 -20.54 16.67 -9.49
CA ASN A 192 -20.91 17.53 -10.61
C ASN A 192 -19.97 17.28 -11.81
N VAL A 193 -18.66 17.26 -11.56
CA VAL A 193 -17.66 17.01 -12.61
C VAL A 193 -17.87 15.63 -13.25
N LEU A 194 -18.08 14.58 -12.45
CA LEU A 194 -18.21 13.19 -12.89
C LEU A 194 -19.46 12.96 -13.74
N SER A 195 -20.57 13.64 -13.46
CA SER A 195 -21.79 13.54 -14.27
C SER A 195 -21.61 14.00 -15.72
N GLU A 196 -20.59 14.83 -16.00
CA GLU A 196 -20.25 15.22 -17.37
C GLU A 196 -19.53 14.10 -18.16
N PHE A 197 -19.11 13.03 -17.47
CA PHE A 197 -18.40 11.89 -18.03
C PHE A 197 -19.19 10.58 -17.93
N SER A 198 -20.52 10.65 -17.82
CA SER A 198 -21.40 9.48 -17.77
C SER A 198 -21.16 8.52 -16.59
N PHE A 199 -20.65 9.03 -15.46
CA PHE A 199 -20.57 8.30 -14.18
C PHE A 199 -21.63 8.80 -13.21
#